data_AF-A0A2V4BN02-F1
#
_entry.id   AF-A0A2V4BN02-F1
#
_cell.length_a   1.000
_cell.length_b   1.000
_cell.length_c   1.000
_cell.angle_alpha   90.00
_cell.angle_beta   90.00
_cell.angle_gamma   90.00
#
_symmetry.space_group_name_H-M   'P 1'
#
loop_
_entity.id
_entity.type
_entity.pdbx_description
1 polymer ?
#
loop_
_entity_poly.entity_id
_entity_poly.type
_entity_poly.pdbx_seq_one_letter_code
_entity_poly.pdbx_strand_id
1 'polypeptide(L)'
;MEETISRAILSGDLFFLNSYLNQGGNFNKMTFKSPQGYGISAIQLVILAQMKYNVSKEITKLIIENSSIEDQACTLYSYSSEDKYIKEMEILLKNEVPVDLIHQNRSALQLATGNGNPKMVHLLLLYGANPNLEGEYGSALDLAKERYYDPSFQLMMESFLLGKPKSPFDFVEKEEIIAQINTWINALIGFGKKHNHENFYVLAIDSSMLKANSEEKFLITLKEYQTNNPKYHNIEKINNLKFNPGDFSYVIEKEKNTFFTDYSKELDLSFLIKKKDDNRTAKNLLFEGLVVNQNIFLTELRVTKDFKIIAPNHIY
;
A
#
# COMPACT_ATOMS: atom_id res chain seq x y z
N MET A 1 -18.64 28.39 -6.93
CA MET A 1 -19.50 27.40 -6.23
C MET A 1 -18.66 26.25 -5.69
N GLU A 2 -17.88 25.57 -6.52
CA GLU A 2 -16.99 24.45 -6.13
C GLU A 2 -16.04 24.79 -4.96
N GLU A 3 -15.43 25.99 -4.95
CA GLU A 3 -14.58 26.43 -3.83
C GLU A 3 -15.36 26.61 -2.52
N THR A 4 -16.60 27.06 -2.58
CA THR A 4 -17.47 27.18 -1.39
C THR A 4 -17.85 25.80 -0.86
N ILE A 5 -18.25 24.88 -1.75
CA ILE A 5 -18.56 23.49 -1.39
C ILE A 5 -17.31 22.81 -0.82
N SER A 6 -16.15 22.97 -1.45
CA SER A 6 -14.89 22.40 -0.96
C SER A 6 -14.57 22.86 0.45
N ARG A 7 -14.73 24.16 0.74
CA ARG A 7 -14.52 24.69 2.09
C ARG A 7 -15.53 24.11 3.07
N ALA A 8 -16.81 24.04 2.71
CA ALA A 8 -17.85 23.46 3.55
C ALA A 8 -17.58 21.99 3.89
N ILE A 9 -17.12 21.19 2.91
CA ILE A 9 -16.71 19.80 3.14
C ILE A 9 -15.53 19.74 4.11
N LEU A 10 -14.48 20.51 3.86
CA LEU A 10 -13.25 20.49 4.65
C LEU A 10 -13.44 21.02 6.08
N SER A 11 -14.34 21.99 6.28
CA SER A 11 -14.65 22.55 7.59
C SER A 11 -15.76 21.81 8.34
N GLY A 12 -16.42 20.85 7.70
CA GLY A 12 -17.55 20.13 8.28
C GLY A 12 -18.82 20.98 8.43
N ASP A 13 -19.08 21.91 7.50
CA ASP A 13 -20.28 22.76 7.51
C ASP A 13 -21.52 22.00 7.00
N LEU A 14 -22.06 21.15 7.88
CA LEU A 14 -23.26 20.34 7.61
C LEU A 14 -24.49 21.20 7.25
N PHE A 15 -24.62 22.39 7.86
CA PHE A 15 -25.76 23.27 7.62
C PHE A 15 -25.75 23.79 6.18
N PHE A 16 -24.59 24.28 5.71
CA PHE A 16 -24.44 24.71 4.32
C PHE A 16 -24.70 23.56 3.35
N LEU A 17 -24.14 22.38 3.59
CA LEU A 17 -24.28 21.23 2.69
C LEU A 17 -25.74 20.76 2.56
N ASN A 18 -26.48 20.69 3.68
CA ASN A 18 -27.91 20.38 3.66
C ASN A 18 -28.72 21.47 2.93
N SER A 19 -28.43 22.74 3.19
CA SER A 19 -29.10 23.86 2.51
C SER A 19 -28.85 23.84 0.99
N TYR A 20 -27.62 23.53 0.58
CA TYR A 20 -27.24 23.38 -0.82
C TYR A 20 -28.02 22.26 -1.52
N LEU A 21 -28.12 21.08 -0.92
CA LEU A 21 -28.88 19.95 -1.45
C LEU A 21 -30.39 20.26 -1.52
N ASN A 22 -30.95 20.87 -0.47
CA ASN A 22 -32.38 21.23 -0.41
C ASN A 22 -32.79 22.26 -1.48
N GLN A 23 -31.84 23.05 -1.98
CA GLN A 23 -32.07 24.00 -3.08
C GLN A 23 -31.90 23.36 -4.47
N GLY A 24 -31.74 22.03 -4.54
CA GLY A 24 -31.52 21.30 -5.79
C GLY A 24 -30.05 21.22 -6.23
N GLY A 25 -29.12 21.60 -5.36
CA GLY A 25 -27.69 21.36 -5.56
C GLY A 25 -27.37 19.87 -5.62
N ASN A 26 -26.29 19.49 -6.30
CA ASN A 26 -25.80 18.12 -6.33
C ASN A 26 -24.27 18.12 -6.51
N PHE A 27 -23.63 17.01 -6.18
CA PHE A 27 -22.17 16.88 -6.24
C PHE A 27 -21.67 16.26 -7.55
N ASN A 28 -22.57 15.95 -8.48
CA ASN A 28 -22.27 15.06 -9.59
C ASN A 28 -21.32 15.72 -10.59
N LYS A 29 -20.30 14.97 -11.03
CA LYS A 29 -19.27 15.44 -11.98
C LYS A 29 -18.50 16.70 -11.54
N MET A 30 -18.62 17.10 -10.26
CA MET A 30 -17.82 18.19 -9.71
C MET A 30 -16.39 17.72 -9.46
N THR A 31 -15.42 18.57 -9.81
CA THR A 31 -13.99 18.30 -9.61
C THR A 31 -13.41 19.31 -8.63
N PHE A 32 -12.92 18.84 -7.50
CA PHE A 32 -12.26 19.63 -6.47
C PHE A 32 -10.75 19.47 -6.54
N LYS A 33 -10.00 20.39 -5.93
CA LYS A 33 -8.55 20.27 -5.83
C LYS A 33 -8.16 19.56 -4.53
N SER A 34 -7.45 18.44 -4.66
CA SER A 34 -6.76 17.80 -3.53
C SER A 34 -5.64 18.71 -2.99
N PRO A 35 -5.15 18.46 -1.75
CA PRO A 35 -3.96 19.15 -1.24
C PRO A 35 -2.72 19.02 -2.13
N GLN A 36 -2.65 17.98 -2.97
CA GLN A 36 -1.58 17.73 -3.93
C GLN A 36 -1.80 18.42 -5.29
N GLY A 37 -2.94 19.10 -5.48
CA GLY A 37 -3.26 19.84 -6.70
C GLY A 37 -3.96 19.03 -7.79
N TYR A 38 -4.18 17.73 -7.59
CA TYR A 38 -4.95 16.88 -8.51
C TYR A 38 -6.46 17.06 -8.33
N GLY A 39 -7.21 16.87 -9.43
CA GLY A 39 -8.66 16.83 -9.42
C GLY A 39 -9.20 15.59 -8.70
N ILE A 40 -10.15 15.78 -7.79
CA ILE A 40 -10.81 14.71 -7.02
C ILE A 40 -12.33 14.93 -6.96
N SER A 41 -13.11 13.86 -6.84
CA SER A 41 -14.56 13.93 -6.69
C SER A 41 -14.98 14.44 -5.29
N ALA A 42 -16.26 14.78 -5.12
CA ALA A 42 -16.80 15.11 -3.79
C ALA A 42 -16.63 13.97 -2.78
N ILE A 43 -16.85 12.73 -3.23
CA ILE A 43 -16.68 11.52 -2.42
C ILE A 43 -15.22 11.40 -1.95
N GLN A 44 -14.28 11.54 -2.89
CA GLN A 44 -12.85 11.47 -2.55
C GLN A 44 -12.43 12.59 -1.59
N LEU A 45 -12.96 13.80 -1.77
CA LEU A 45 -12.67 14.93 -0.89
C LEU A 45 -13.22 14.71 0.52
N VAL A 46 -14.46 14.24 0.67
CA VAL A 46 -15.04 14.03 2.01
C VAL A 46 -14.36 12.87 2.75
N ILE A 47 -13.98 11.80 2.05
CA ILE A 47 -13.22 10.69 2.67
C ILE A 47 -11.86 11.19 3.15
N LEU A 48 -11.14 11.96 2.32
CA LEU A 48 -9.90 12.60 2.72
C LEU A 48 -10.11 13.53 3.92
N ALA A 49 -11.23 14.26 3.96
CA ALA A 49 -11.54 15.18 5.04
C ALA A 49 -11.89 14.49 6.35
N GLN A 50 -12.61 13.37 6.30
CA GLN A 50 -12.85 12.53 7.46
C GLN A 50 -11.53 11.99 8.03
N MET A 51 -10.61 11.57 7.16
CA MET A 51 -9.33 10.98 7.58
C MET A 51 -8.33 12.00 8.12
N LYS A 52 -8.32 13.23 7.59
CA LYS A 52 -7.26 14.23 7.89
C LYS A 52 -7.72 15.44 8.68
N TYR A 53 -9.00 15.80 8.60
CA TYR A 53 -9.55 17.02 9.19
C TYR A 53 -10.65 16.72 10.21
N ASN A 54 -10.80 15.46 10.64
CA ASN A 54 -11.79 15.02 11.64
C ASN A 54 -13.24 15.40 11.27
N VAL A 55 -13.56 15.46 9.97
CA VAL A 55 -14.94 15.67 9.50
C VAL A 55 -15.83 14.51 9.96
N SER A 56 -17.07 14.83 10.34
CA SER A 56 -17.99 13.84 10.91
C SER A 56 -18.41 12.79 9.87
N LYS A 57 -18.65 11.56 10.34
CA LYS A 57 -19.18 10.48 9.50
C LYS A 57 -20.53 10.81 8.87
N GLU A 58 -21.30 11.70 9.49
CA GLU A 58 -22.59 12.17 8.98
C GLU A 58 -22.43 12.94 7.66
N ILE A 59 -21.41 13.80 7.54
CA ILE A 59 -21.14 14.53 6.30
C ILE A 59 -20.66 13.58 5.21
N THR A 60 -19.81 12.61 5.56
CA THR A 60 -19.39 11.55 4.63
C THR A 60 -20.59 10.79 4.09
N LYS A 61 -21.50 10.36 4.98
CA LYS A 61 -22.73 9.67 4.60
C LYS A 61 -23.61 10.54 3.70
N LEU A 62 -23.87 11.79 4.10
CA LEU A 62 -24.68 12.75 3.33
C LEU A 62 -24.16 12.89 1.89
N ILE A 63 -22.84 13.09 1.72
CA ILE A 63 -22.25 13.31 0.40
C ILE A 63 -22.29 12.04 -0.44
N ILE A 64 -21.96 10.88 0.13
CA ILE A 64 -21.98 9.60 -0.59
C ILE A 64 -23.40 9.25 -1.06
N GLU A 65 -24.40 9.35 -0.18
CA GLU A 65 -25.81 9.04 -0.49
C GLU A 65 -26.42 10.00 -1.52
N ASN A 66 -25.92 11.24 -1.61
CA ASN A 66 -26.36 12.24 -2.58
C ASN A 66 -25.43 12.34 -3.81
N SER A 67 -24.50 11.41 -3.98
CA SER A 67 -23.66 11.30 -5.17
C SER A 67 -24.26 10.29 -6.15
N SER A 68 -24.04 10.49 -7.45
CA SER A 68 -24.52 9.58 -8.49
C SER A 68 -23.87 8.20 -8.39
N ILE A 69 -24.57 7.17 -8.90
CA ILE A 69 -24.02 5.82 -9.03
C ILE A 69 -22.72 5.82 -9.84
N GLU A 70 -22.61 6.68 -10.87
CA GLU A 70 -21.41 6.81 -11.68
C GLU A 70 -20.21 7.35 -10.86
N ASP A 71 -20.42 8.37 -10.03
CA ASP A 71 -19.36 8.92 -9.18
C ASP A 71 -18.94 7.92 -8.09
N GLN A 72 -19.90 7.17 -7.54
CA GLN A 72 -19.64 6.08 -6.61
C GLN A 72 -18.83 4.96 -7.29
N ALA A 73 -19.23 4.50 -8.48
CA ALA A 73 -18.55 3.47 -9.26
C ALA A 73 -17.12 3.88 -9.63
N CYS A 74 -16.95 5.11 -10.11
CA CYS A 74 -15.64 5.69 -10.44
C CYS A 74 -14.73 5.77 -9.21
N THR A 75 -15.26 6.19 -8.05
CA THR A 75 -14.48 6.28 -6.80
C THR A 75 -14.10 4.89 -6.27
N LEU A 76 -15.05 3.96 -6.27
CA LEU A 76 -14.85 2.54 -5.91
C LEU A 76 -13.75 1.91 -6.75
N TYR A 77 -13.82 2.09 -8.08
CA TYR A 77 -12.82 1.61 -9.02
C TYR A 77 -11.45 2.28 -8.78
N SER A 78 -11.41 3.60 -8.65
CA SER A 78 -10.18 4.35 -8.39
C SER A 78 -9.47 3.92 -7.09
N TYR A 79 -10.20 3.62 -6.02
CA TYR A 79 -9.59 3.16 -4.77
C TYR A 79 -9.16 1.70 -4.81
N SER A 80 -9.62 0.92 -5.78
CA SER A 80 -9.26 -0.49 -5.91
C SER A 80 -7.88 -0.71 -6.56
N SER A 81 -7.23 0.35 -7.06
CA SER A 81 -5.98 0.24 -7.80
C SER A 81 -4.77 -0.12 -6.93
N GLU A 82 -4.74 0.28 -5.65
CA GLU A 82 -3.52 0.21 -4.84
C GLU A 82 -3.82 -0.06 -3.35
N ASP A 83 -2.90 -0.76 -2.67
CA ASP A 83 -2.95 -1.02 -1.22
C ASP A 83 -3.07 0.26 -0.38
N LYS A 84 -2.57 1.40 -0.88
CA LYS A 84 -2.57 2.66 -0.13
C LYS A 84 -3.98 3.18 0.14
N TYR A 85 -4.96 2.78 -0.67
CA TYR A 85 -6.35 3.23 -0.58
C TYR A 85 -7.25 2.29 0.24
N ILE A 86 -6.70 1.27 0.91
CA ILE A 86 -7.49 0.30 1.71
C ILE A 86 -8.37 0.99 2.75
N LYS A 87 -7.88 2.07 3.40
CA LYS A 87 -8.65 2.79 4.42
C LYS A 87 -9.78 3.63 3.79
N GLU A 88 -9.48 4.30 2.69
CA GLU A 88 -10.43 5.06 1.90
C GLU A 88 -11.55 4.15 1.38
N MET A 89 -11.19 2.99 0.84
CA MET A 89 -12.12 1.96 0.38
C MET A 89 -13.01 1.42 1.50
N GLU A 90 -12.43 1.14 2.67
CA GLU A 90 -13.20 0.68 3.83
C GLU A 90 -14.22 1.74 4.29
N ILE A 91 -13.87 3.04 4.25
CA ILE A 91 -14.81 4.12 4.56
C ILE A 91 -15.93 4.16 3.52
N LEU A 92 -15.61 4.04 2.23
CA LEU A 92 -16.59 4.02 1.14
C LEU A 92 -17.60 2.89 1.31
N LEU A 93 -17.12 1.65 1.51
CA LEU A 93 -17.96 0.46 1.65
C LEU A 93 -18.82 0.47 2.94
N LYS A 94 -18.31 1.04 4.04
CA LYS A 94 -19.11 1.25 5.27
C LYS A 94 -20.28 2.21 5.10
N ASN A 95 -20.27 3.04 4.06
CA ASN A 95 -21.38 3.91 3.68
C ASN A 95 -22.28 3.27 2.62
N GLU A 96 -22.34 1.93 2.58
CA GLU A 96 -23.30 1.14 1.80
C GLU A 96 -23.24 1.37 0.28
N VAL A 97 -22.10 1.86 -0.22
CA VAL A 97 -21.83 1.88 -1.67
C VAL A 97 -21.83 0.45 -2.18
N PRO A 98 -22.66 0.11 -3.19
CA PRO A 98 -22.69 -1.25 -3.73
C PRO A 98 -21.30 -1.66 -4.23
N VAL A 99 -20.80 -2.78 -3.74
CA VAL A 99 -19.42 -3.23 -4.00
C VAL A 99 -19.20 -3.73 -5.44
N ASP A 100 -20.29 -4.11 -6.11
CA ASP A 100 -20.29 -4.67 -7.47
C ASP A 100 -20.60 -3.63 -8.56
N LEU A 101 -20.50 -2.33 -8.25
CA LEU A 101 -20.61 -1.30 -9.28
C LEU A 101 -19.54 -1.47 -10.36
N ILE A 102 -19.97 -1.34 -11.61
CA ILE A 102 -19.11 -1.45 -12.79
C ILE A 102 -18.70 -0.05 -13.25
N HIS A 103 -17.40 0.14 -13.46
CA HIS A 103 -16.84 1.34 -14.09
C HIS A 103 -15.90 0.91 -15.21
N GLN A 104 -16.01 1.55 -16.38
CA GLN A 104 -15.23 1.19 -17.58
C GLN A 104 -15.31 -0.32 -17.90
N ASN A 105 -16.51 -0.90 -17.81
CA ASN A 105 -16.78 -2.34 -18.02
C ASN A 105 -16.04 -3.29 -17.08
N ARG A 106 -15.55 -2.82 -15.92
CA ARG A 106 -14.86 -3.65 -14.93
C ARG A 106 -15.37 -3.38 -13.52
N SER A 107 -15.34 -4.41 -12.70
CA SER A 107 -15.58 -4.31 -11.26
C SER A 107 -14.31 -3.91 -10.51
N ALA A 108 -14.51 -3.38 -9.31
CA ALA A 108 -13.44 -3.15 -8.35
C ALA A 108 -12.61 -4.43 -8.07
N LEU A 109 -13.29 -5.58 -7.97
CA LEU A 109 -12.64 -6.87 -7.69
C LEU A 109 -11.76 -7.34 -8.86
N GLN A 110 -12.18 -7.12 -10.11
CA GLN A 110 -11.36 -7.40 -11.28
C GLN A 110 -10.09 -6.54 -11.29
N LEU A 111 -10.21 -5.23 -11.01
CA LEU A 111 -9.05 -4.33 -10.97
C LEU A 111 -8.06 -4.72 -9.87
N ALA A 112 -8.55 -4.96 -8.65
CA ALA A 112 -7.71 -5.37 -7.52
C ALA A 112 -6.97 -6.70 -7.78
N THR A 113 -7.65 -7.65 -8.44
CA THR A 113 -7.05 -8.92 -8.87
C THR A 113 -6.01 -8.67 -9.97
N GLY A 114 -6.38 -7.87 -10.97
CA GLY A 114 -5.52 -7.40 -12.05
C GLY A 114 -4.17 -6.89 -11.58
N ASN A 115 -4.21 -6.07 -10.52
CA ASN A 115 -3.04 -5.40 -9.93
C ASN A 115 -2.29 -6.27 -8.91
N GLY A 116 -2.69 -7.53 -8.70
CA GLY A 116 -2.05 -8.42 -7.74
C GLY A 116 -2.17 -7.91 -6.30
N ASN A 117 -3.32 -7.36 -5.93
CA ASN A 117 -3.57 -6.77 -4.61
C ASN A 117 -4.43 -7.69 -3.73
N PRO A 118 -3.84 -8.63 -2.98
CA PRO A 118 -4.60 -9.60 -2.19
C PRO A 118 -5.35 -8.94 -1.02
N LYS A 119 -4.88 -7.79 -0.51
CA LYS A 119 -5.55 -7.08 0.58
C LYS A 119 -6.83 -6.40 0.11
N MET A 120 -6.78 -5.76 -1.06
CA MET A 120 -7.95 -5.12 -1.65
C MET A 120 -8.97 -6.15 -2.10
N VAL A 121 -8.51 -7.26 -2.70
CA VAL A 121 -9.37 -8.41 -3.02
C VAL A 121 -10.07 -8.92 -1.76
N HIS A 122 -9.33 -9.18 -0.69
CA HIS A 122 -9.92 -9.61 0.58
C HIS A 122 -10.92 -8.61 1.15
N LEU A 123 -10.61 -7.30 1.13
CA LEU A 123 -11.52 -6.25 1.60
C LEU A 123 -12.82 -6.26 0.79
N LEU A 124 -12.74 -6.28 -0.54
CA LEU A 124 -13.91 -6.31 -1.42
C LEU A 124 -14.80 -7.55 -1.15
N LEU A 125 -14.18 -8.72 -1.01
CA LEU A 125 -14.88 -9.97 -0.71
C LEU A 125 -15.58 -9.93 0.67
N LEU A 126 -14.97 -9.30 1.69
CA LEU A 126 -15.61 -9.09 3.00
C LEU A 126 -16.89 -8.26 2.92
N TYR A 127 -16.99 -7.35 1.95
CA TYR A 127 -18.19 -6.56 1.69
C TYR A 127 -19.10 -7.19 0.63
N GLY A 128 -18.87 -8.45 0.26
CA GLY A 128 -19.77 -9.23 -0.57
C GLY A 128 -19.55 -9.09 -2.08
N ALA A 129 -18.38 -8.62 -2.53
CA ALA A 129 -18.05 -8.58 -3.95
C ALA A 129 -18.21 -9.96 -4.59
N ASN A 130 -18.91 -10.05 -5.71
CA ASN A 130 -19.14 -11.32 -6.39
C ASN A 130 -17.92 -11.71 -7.25
N PRO A 131 -17.20 -12.81 -6.92
CA PRO A 131 -16.04 -13.26 -7.71
C PRO A 131 -16.37 -13.63 -9.15
N ASN A 132 -17.62 -14.02 -9.42
CA ASN A 132 -18.12 -14.44 -10.74
C ASN A 132 -18.79 -13.29 -11.51
N LEU A 133 -18.70 -12.05 -11.03
CA LEU A 133 -19.26 -10.91 -11.75
C LEU A 133 -18.44 -10.68 -13.03
N GLU A 134 -19.10 -10.83 -14.17
CA GLU A 134 -18.51 -10.65 -15.49
C GLU A 134 -18.27 -9.18 -15.82
N GLY A 135 -17.12 -8.90 -16.43
CA GLY A 135 -16.80 -7.62 -17.04
C GLY A 135 -16.06 -7.82 -18.38
N GLU A 136 -15.27 -6.82 -18.79
CA GLU A 136 -14.54 -6.84 -20.07
C GLU A 136 -13.56 -8.02 -20.20
N TYR A 137 -12.99 -8.50 -19.10
CA TYR A 137 -11.95 -9.53 -19.07
C TYR A 137 -12.39 -10.83 -18.37
N GLY A 138 -13.67 -11.20 -18.50
CA GLY A 138 -14.24 -12.31 -17.74
C GLY A 138 -14.54 -11.90 -16.29
N SER A 139 -14.67 -12.85 -15.38
CA SER A 139 -14.82 -12.54 -13.95
C SER A 139 -13.48 -12.33 -13.24
N ALA A 140 -13.51 -11.79 -12.01
CA ALA A 140 -12.29 -11.71 -11.20
C ALA A 140 -11.71 -13.10 -10.87
N LEU A 141 -12.59 -14.10 -10.73
CA LEU A 141 -12.19 -15.49 -10.52
C LEU A 141 -11.55 -16.09 -11.78
N ASP A 142 -12.01 -15.73 -12.98
CA ASP A 142 -11.39 -16.21 -14.22
C ASP A 142 -10.00 -15.62 -14.41
N LEU A 143 -9.83 -14.32 -14.12
CA LEU A 143 -8.50 -13.70 -14.05
C LEU A 143 -7.60 -14.46 -13.07
N ALA A 144 -8.05 -14.72 -11.84
CA ALA A 144 -7.25 -15.38 -10.81
C ALA A 144 -6.83 -16.83 -11.14
N LYS A 145 -7.50 -17.51 -12.08
CA LYS A 145 -7.13 -18.86 -12.55
C LYS A 145 -6.01 -18.84 -13.58
N GLU A 146 -5.69 -17.68 -14.15
CA GLU A 146 -4.59 -17.57 -15.10
C GLU A 146 -3.25 -17.88 -14.42
N ARG A 147 -2.37 -18.59 -15.13
CA ARG A 147 -1.14 -19.17 -14.57
C ARG A 147 -0.19 -18.17 -13.90
N TYR A 148 -0.28 -16.89 -14.26
CA TYR A 148 0.64 -15.86 -13.77
C TYR A 148 0.21 -15.24 -12.43
N TYR A 149 -1.02 -15.47 -11.97
CA TYR A 149 -1.45 -15.03 -10.65
C TYR A 149 -1.03 -16.01 -9.55
N ASP A 150 -0.84 -15.46 -8.36
CA ASP A 150 -0.62 -16.25 -7.16
C ASP A 150 -1.88 -17.11 -6.88
N PRO A 151 -1.77 -18.44 -6.68
CA PRO A 151 -2.92 -19.31 -6.44
C PRO A 151 -3.78 -18.87 -5.25
N SER A 152 -3.23 -18.10 -4.30
CA SER A 152 -3.99 -17.57 -3.18
C SER A 152 -5.17 -16.69 -3.60
N PHE A 153 -5.13 -16.01 -4.76
CA PHE A 153 -6.28 -15.22 -5.24
C PHE A 153 -7.48 -16.11 -5.53
N GLN A 154 -7.28 -17.16 -6.34
CA GLN A 154 -8.33 -18.12 -6.66
C GLN A 154 -8.86 -18.79 -5.39
N LEU A 155 -7.94 -19.33 -4.56
CA LEU A 155 -8.31 -20.04 -3.35
C LEU A 155 -9.04 -19.14 -2.33
N MET A 156 -8.67 -17.85 -2.26
CA MET A 156 -9.36 -16.87 -1.44
C MET A 156 -10.79 -16.66 -1.94
N MET A 157 -10.99 -16.35 -3.21
CA MET A 157 -12.33 -16.16 -3.78
C MET A 157 -13.21 -17.39 -3.61
N GLU A 158 -12.69 -18.59 -3.89
CA GLU A 158 -13.41 -19.85 -3.66
C GLU A 158 -13.78 -20.05 -2.19
N SER A 159 -12.89 -19.67 -1.26
CA SER A 159 -13.18 -19.76 0.18
C SER A 159 -14.37 -18.88 0.60
N PHE A 160 -14.52 -17.70 0.00
CA PHE A 160 -15.68 -16.82 0.22
C PHE A 160 -16.96 -17.40 -0.40
N LEU A 161 -16.89 -17.93 -1.62
CA LEU A 161 -18.03 -18.62 -2.27
C LEU A 161 -18.52 -19.83 -1.46
N LEU A 162 -17.61 -20.53 -0.77
CA LEU A 162 -17.91 -21.65 0.10
C LEU A 162 -18.39 -21.25 1.51
N GLY A 163 -18.49 -19.95 1.81
CA GLY A 163 -18.86 -19.44 3.13
C GLY A 163 -17.81 -19.70 4.23
N LYS A 164 -16.56 -19.94 3.83
CA LYS A 164 -15.41 -20.20 4.73
C LYS A 164 -14.29 -19.19 4.43
N PRO A 165 -14.53 -17.89 4.62
CA PRO A 165 -13.62 -16.85 4.15
C PRO A 165 -12.23 -17.02 4.76
N LYS A 166 -11.22 -17.00 3.89
CA LYS A 166 -9.80 -16.99 4.25
C LYS A 166 -9.21 -15.64 3.90
N SER A 167 -8.27 -15.17 4.71
CA SER A 167 -7.54 -13.94 4.44
C SER A 167 -6.24 -14.22 3.70
N PRO A 168 -5.53 -13.19 3.19
CA PRO A 168 -4.20 -13.38 2.61
C PRO A 168 -3.23 -14.13 3.55
N PHE A 169 -3.37 -13.94 4.86
CA PHE A 169 -2.51 -14.58 5.86
C PHE A 169 -2.68 -16.11 5.89
N ASP A 170 -3.89 -16.61 5.59
CA ASP A 170 -4.19 -18.05 5.63
C ASP A 170 -3.50 -18.85 4.53
N PHE A 171 -2.91 -18.18 3.54
CA PHE A 171 -2.18 -18.77 2.42
C PHE A 171 -0.66 -18.58 2.55
N VAL A 172 -0.18 -18.04 3.67
CA VAL A 172 1.26 -17.83 3.88
C VAL A 172 1.92 -19.10 4.41
N GLU A 173 2.90 -19.61 3.66
CA GLU A 173 3.80 -20.69 4.06
C GLU A 173 4.87 -20.16 5.03
N LYS A 174 4.69 -20.41 6.34
CA LYS A 174 5.51 -19.80 7.40
C LYS A 174 6.98 -20.22 7.31
N GLU A 175 7.24 -21.47 6.94
CA GLU A 175 8.57 -22.04 6.79
C GLU A 175 9.36 -21.33 5.67
N GLU A 176 8.69 -20.93 4.58
CA GLU A 176 9.30 -20.15 3.51
C GLU A 176 9.67 -18.74 3.99
N ILE A 177 8.80 -18.10 4.79
CA ILE A 177 9.08 -16.80 5.40
C ILE A 177 10.31 -16.89 6.30
N ILE A 178 10.39 -17.90 7.16
CA ILE A 178 11.53 -18.14 8.06
C ILE A 178 12.82 -18.34 7.25
N ALA A 179 12.78 -19.20 6.23
CA ALA A 179 13.94 -19.48 5.38
C ALA A 179 14.43 -18.22 4.63
N GLN A 180 13.51 -17.38 4.16
CA GLN A 180 13.84 -16.15 3.47
C GLN A 180 14.41 -15.09 4.42
N ILE A 181 13.86 -14.95 5.63
CA ILE A 181 14.44 -14.08 6.67
C ILE A 181 15.87 -14.53 7.03
N ASN A 182 16.08 -15.82 7.24
CA ASN A 182 17.42 -16.37 7.48
C ASN A 182 18.39 -16.05 6.33
N THR A 183 17.93 -16.19 5.08
CA THR A 183 18.73 -15.85 3.90
C THR A 183 19.10 -14.37 3.89
N TRP A 184 18.16 -13.48 4.17
CA TRP A 184 18.38 -12.04 4.23
C TRP A 184 19.33 -11.62 5.35
N ILE A 185 19.18 -12.20 6.54
CA ILE A 185 20.07 -11.91 7.68
C ILE A 185 21.51 -12.31 7.35
N ASN A 186 21.73 -13.49 6.76
CA ASN A 186 23.07 -13.91 6.34
C ASN A 186 23.66 -12.95 5.29
N ALA A 187 22.86 -12.57 4.29
CA ALA A 187 23.29 -11.63 3.26
C ALA A 187 23.66 -10.26 3.86
N LEU A 188 22.88 -9.75 4.81
CA LEU A 188 23.13 -8.49 5.49
C LEU A 188 24.37 -8.52 6.38
N ILE A 189 24.63 -9.63 7.06
CA ILE A 189 25.84 -9.83 7.85
C ILE A 189 27.08 -9.85 6.95
N GLY A 190 27.07 -10.64 5.87
CA GLY A 190 28.17 -10.68 4.91
C GLY A 190 28.41 -9.32 4.26
N PHE A 191 27.33 -8.61 3.92
CA PHE A 191 27.37 -7.26 3.40
C PHE A 191 27.98 -6.27 4.42
N GLY A 192 27.54 -6.29 5.67
CA GLY A 192 28.08 -5.45 6.74
C GLY A 192 29.59 -5.64 6.93
N LYS A 193 30.06 -6.89 6.94
CA LYS A 193 31.49 -7.23 7.03
C LYS A 193 32.32 -6.66 5.87
N LYS A 194 31.79 -6.70 4.64
CA LYS A 194 32.43 -6.15 3.45
C LYS A 194 32.44 -4.61 3.42
N HIS A 195 31.44 -3.99 4.03
CA HIS A 195 31.23 -2.54 4.05
C HIS A 195 31.41 -1.94 5.46
N ASN A 196 32.35 -2.48 6.24
CA ASN A 196 32.57 -2.12 7.65
C ASN A 196 33.09 -0.68 7.89
N HIS A 197 33.34 0.08 6.83
CA HIS A 197 33.78 1.47 6.87
C HIS A 197 32.66 2.48 6.57
N GLU A 198 31.52 2.04 6.01
CA GLU A 198 30.40 2.90 5.63
C GLU A 198 29.32 2.94 6.71
N ASN A 199 28.49 4.00 6.73
CA ASN A 199 27.33 4.09 7.62
C ASN A 199 26.04 4.12 6.81
N PHE A 200 25.21 3.08 6.97
CA PHE A 200 23.97 2.92 6.24
C PHE A 200 22.81 3.65 6.92
N TYR A 201 22.06 4.43 6.15
CA TYR A 201 20.87 5.15 6.66
C TYR A 201 19.56 4.50 6.21
N VAL A 202 19.61 3.60 5.22
CA VAL A 202 18.42 2.92 4.72
C VAL A 202 18.72 1.50 4.30
N LEU A 203 17.83 0.60 4.70
CA LEU A 203 17.64 -0.72 4.12
C LEU A 203 16.23 -0.77 3.52
N ALA A 204 16.10 -1.19 2.28
CA ALA A 204 14.83 -1.23 1.57
C ALA A 204 14.53 -2.64 1.06
N ILE A 205 13.28 -3.05 1.16
CA ILE A 205 12.75 -4.26 0.53
C ILE A 205 11.98 -3.83 -0.72
N ASP A 206 12.62 -3.98 -1.88
CA ASP A 206 12.13 -3.50 -3.17
C ASP A 206 12.10 -4.67 -4.15
N SER A 207 10.90 -5.07 -4.60
CA SER A 207 10.70 -6.21 -5.52
C SER A 207 11.35 -7.50 -5.02
N SER A 208 11.20 -7.79 -3.72
CA SER A 208 11.82 -8.93 -3.02
C SER A 208 13.35 -8.89 -2.96
N MET A 209 13.99 -7.80 -3.40
CA MET A 209 15.42 -7.57 -3.24
C MET A 209 15.67 -6.66 -2.04
N LEU A 210 16.75 -6.95 -1.32
CA LEU A 210 17.31 -6.04 -0.33
C LEU A 210 18.14 -4.99 -1.07
N LYS A 211 17.82 -3.72 -0.84
CA LYS A 211 18.60 -2.58 -1.32
C LYS A 211 19.07 -1.75 -0.14
N ALA A 212 20.21 -1.07 -0.27
CA ALA A 212 20.68 -0.20 0.79
C ALA A 212 21.40 1.02 0.23
N ASN A 213 21.53 2.04 1.07
CA ASN A 213 22.39 3.17 0.78
C ASN A 213 23.09 3.68 2.03
N SER A 214 24.33 4.11 1.83
CA SER A 214 25.18 4.71 2.85
C SER A 214 25.20 6.23 2.72
N GLU A 215 25.55 6.94 3.79
CA GLU A 215 25.71 8.41 3.73
C GLU A 215 26.77 8.79 2.69
N GLU A 216 27.84 8.02 2.62
CA GLU A 216 28.93 8.19 1.68
C GLU A 216 28.45 8.11 0.22
N LYS A 217 27.62 7.09 -0.10
CA LYS A 217 27.04 6.95 -1.45
C LYS A 217 26.00 8.02 -1.75
N PHE A 218 25.15 8.37 -0.79
CA PHE A 218 24.17 9.43 -0.98
C PHE A 218 24.82 10.79 -1.29
N LEU A 219 25.93 11.14 -0.63
CA LEU A 219 26.64 12.40 -0.90
C LEU A 219 27.22 12.44 -2.33
N ILE A 220 27.69 11.31 -2.86
CA ILE A 220 28.14 11.20 -4.26
C ILE A 220 26.97 11.47 -5.20
N THR A 221 25.86 10.75 -5.04
CA THR A 221 24.65 10.95 -5.83
C THR A 221 24.13 12.38 -5.74
N LEU A 222 24.02 12.94 -4.53
CA LEU A 222 23.54 14.31 -4.32
C LEU A 222 24.40 15.33 -5.07
N LYS A 223 25.72 15.17 -5.07
CA LYS A 223 26.65 16.06 -5.79
C LYS A 223 26.41 16.02 -7.31
N GLU A 224 26.16 14.85 -7.87
CA GLU A 224 25.83 14.69 -9.29
C GLU A 224 24.52 15.42 -9.64
N TYR A 225 23.48 15.22 -8.83
CA TYR A 225 22.19 15.90 -9.02
C TYR A 225 22.28 17.42 -8.85
N GLN A 226 23.07 17.92 -7.89
CA GLN A 226 23.29 19.35 -7.67
C GLN A 226 24.06 20.00 -8.82
N THR A 227 25.01 19.28 -9.42
CA THR A 227 25.77 19.75 -10.59
C THR A 227 24.84 19.93 -11.79
N ASN A 228 23.90 19.01 -11.97
CA ASN A 228 23.01 18.99 -13.13
C ASN A 228 21.72 19.80 -12.92
N ASN A 229 21.31 20.07 -11.68
CA ASN A 229 20.04 20.74 -11.41
C ASN A 229 20.07 21.53 -10.08
N PRO A 230 19.95 22.88 -10.13
CA PRO A 230 19.99 23.74 -8.95
C PRO A 230 18.95 23.41 -7.88
N LYS A 231 17.81 22.79 -8.24
CA LYS A 231 16.72 22.47 -7.29
C LYS A 231 17.16 21.52 -6.16
N TYR A 232 18.23 20.76 -6.34
CA TYR A 232 18.77 19.86 -5.31
C TYR A 232 19.66 20.56 -4.27
N HIS A 233 19.66 21.89 -4.23
CA HIS A 233 20.11 22.67 -3.07
C HIS A 233 18.97 22.93 -2.06
N ASN A 234 17.72 22.68 -2.45
CA ASN A 234 16.58 22.81 -1.56
C ASN A 234 16.48 21.61 -0.62
N ILE A 235 16.36 21.86 0.68
CA ILE A 235 16.38 20.81 1.72
C ILE A 235 15.25 19.78 1.58
N GLU A 236 14.07 20.19 1.12
CA GLU A 236 12.95 19.28 0.88
C GLU A 236 13.26 18.32 -0.27
N LYS A 237 13.88 18.82 -1.35
CA LYS A 237 14.33 17.98 -2.47
C LYS A 237 15.45 17.04 -2.07
N ILE A 238 16.39 17.48 -1.24
CA ILE A 238 17.46 16.63 -0.70
C ILE A 238 16.86 15.50 0.15
N ASN A 239 15.94 15.83 1.05
CA ASN A 239 15.30 14.83 1.92
C ASN A 239 14.49 13.80 1.12
N ASN A 240 13.78 14.24 0.08
CA ASN A 240 13.05 13.34 -0.82
C ASN A 240 14.02 12.44 -1.61
N LEU A 241 15.14 13.00 -2.10
CA LEU A 241 16.16 12.22 -2.81
C LEU A 241 16.81 11.17 -1.90
N LYS A 242 17.06 11.50 -0.62
CA LYS A 242 17.70 10.59 0.35
C LYS A 242 16.99 9.24 0.42
N PHE A 243 15.66 9.20 0.33
CA PHE A 243 14.89 7.97 0.40
C PHE A 243 14.30 7.52 -0.95
N ASN A 244 14.84 8.00 -2.07
CA ASN A 244 14.42 7.54 -3.39
C ASN A 244 15.03 6.14 -3.70
N PRO A 245 14.22 5.07 -3.79
CA PRO A 245 14.74 3.72 -4.00
C PRO A 245 15.45 3.52 -5.35
N GLY A 246 15.14 4.36 -6.34
CA GLY A 246 15.80 4.33 -7.65
C GLY A 246 17.26 4.75 -7.61
N ASP A 247 17.68 5.48 -6.56
CA ASP A 247 19.06 5.98 -6.40
C ASP A 247 19.88 5.19 -5.37
N PHE A 248 19.34 4.10 -4.80
CA PHE A 248 20.08 3.29 -3.84
C PHE A 248 21.21 2.52 -4.53
N SER A 249 22.45 2.72 -4.03
CA SER A 249 23.66 2.23 -4.69
C SER A 249 23.89 0.73 -4.53
N TYR A 250 23.26 0.09 -3.55
CA TYR A 250 23.49 -1.32 -3.26
C TYR A 250 22.26 -2.17 -3.50
N VAL A 251 22.46 -3.29 -4.18
CA VAL A 251 21.58 -4.46 -4.17
C VAL A 251 22.32 -5.54 -3.38
N ILE A 252 21.70 -6.02 -2.30
CA ILE A 252 22.31 -6.98 -1.38
C ILE A 252 21.90 -8.38 -1.82
N GLU A 253 22.82 -9.08 -2.47
CA GLU A 253 22.60 -10.43 -2.98
C GLU A 253 22.96 -11.51 -1.96
N LYS A 254 22.35 -12.68 -2.12
CA LYS A 254 22.75 -13.88 -1.38
C LYS A 254 24.19 -14.25 -1.75
N GLU A 255 25.04 -14.43 -0.74
CA GLU A 255 26.40 -14.89 -0.96
C GLU A 255 26.42 -16.34 -1.44
N LYS A 256 27.05 -16.59 -2.60
CA LYS A 256 27.12 -17.93 -3.21
C LYS A 256 28.11 -18.88 -2.51
N ASN A 257 29.06 -18.37 -1.72
CA ASN A 257 30.24 -19.11 -1.25
C ASN A 257 30.60 -18.87 0.24
N THR A 258 29.67 -18.47 1.09
CA THR A 258 29.93 -18.30 2.53
C THR A 258 29.24 -19.35 3.39
N PHE A 259 29.78 -19.57 4.58
CA PHE A 259 29.16 -20.42 5.59
C PHE A 259 27.78 -19.89 5.92
N PHE A 260 26.75 -20.62 5.46
CA PHE A 260 25.38 -20.34 5.83
C PHE A 260 25.19 -20.65 7.30
N THR A 261 24.96 -19.61 8.11
CA THR A 261 24.63 -19.79 9.52
C THR A 261 23.11 -19.86 9.63
N ASP A 262 22.60 -20.95 10.21
CA ASP A 262 21.18 -21.07 10.46
C ASP A 262 20.82 -20.30 11.73
N TYR A 263 20.16 -19.15 11.56
CA TYR A 263 19.68 -18.31 12.65
C TYR A 263 18.27 -18.70 13.13
N SER A 264 17.70 -19.82 12.64
CA SER A 264 16.31 -20.21 12.92
C SER A 264 15.97 -20.29 14.41
N LYS A 265 16.95 -20.57 15.28
CA LYS A 265 16.77 -20.65 16.74
C LYS A 265 16.87 -19.30 17.43
N GLU A 266 17.56 -18.34 16.83
CA GLU A 266 17.76 -16.97 17.30
C GLU A 266 16.66 -16.01 16.83
N LEU A 267 15.90 -16.39 15.79
CA LEU A 267 14.81 -15.56 15.28
C LEU A 267 13.70 -15.39 16.32
N ASP A 268 13.34 -14.14 16.58
CA ASP A 268 12.04 -13.81 17.15
C ASP A 268 10.96 -14.01 16.09
N LEU A 269 10.14 -15.05 16.28
CA LEU A 269 9.05 -15.47 15.40
C LEU A 269 7.69 -14.88 15.78
N SER A 270 7.62 -13.93 16.73
CA SER A 270 6.37 -13.31 17.17
C SER A 270 5.58 -12.66 16.04
N PHE A 271 6.25 -12.20 14.98
CA PHE A 271 5.62 -11.64 13.79
C PHE A 271 4.76 -12.67 13.01
N LEU A 272 4.97 -13.97 13.17
CA LEU A 272 4.19 -15.04 12.52
C LEU A 272 2.92 -15.44 13.29
N ILE A 273 2.69 -14.84 14.47
CA ILE A 273 1.47 -15.09 15.24
C ILE A 273 0.30 -14.42 14.52
N LYS A 274 -0.74 -15.22 14.19
CA LYS A 274 -1.95 -14.73 13.52
C LYS A 274 -2.67 -13.72 14.43
N LYS A 275 -2.97 -12.54 13.88
CA LYS A 275 -3.75 -11.49 14.54
C LYS A 275 -5.26 -11.72 14.32
N LYS A 276 -6.09 -11.02 15.09
CA LYS A 276 -7.52 -10.94 14.75
C LYS A 276 -7.66 -10.16 13.44
N ASP A 277 -8.49 -10.65 12.52
CA ASP A 277 -8.75 -10.04 11.20
C ASP A 277 -7.47 -9.82 10.38
N ASP A 278 -6.51 -10.75 10.50
CA ASP A 278 -5.19 -10.64 9.91
C ASP A 278 -5.22 -10.67 8.38
N ASN A 279 -4.86 -9.57 7.75
CA ASN A 279 -4.76 -9.45 6.29
C ASN A 279 -3.31 -9.31 5.82
N ARG A 280 -2.33 -9.61 6.67
CA ARG A 280 -0.91 -9.54 6.30
C ARG A 280 -0.59 -10.58 5.22
N THR A 281 0.14 -10.13 4.21
CA THR A 281 0.67 -10.99 3.14
C THR A 281 2.06 -11.51 3.51
N ALA A 282 2.59 -12.45 2.73
CA ALA A 282 3.99 -12.88 2.81
C ALA A 282 4.96 -11.68 2.81
N LYS A 283 4.74 -10.68 1.93
CA LYS A 283 5.54 -9.45 1.88
C LYS A 283 5.49 -8.67 3.20
N ASN A 284 4.34 -8.59 3.86
CA ASN A 284 4.25 -7.92 5.16
C ASN A 284 5.01 -8.68 6.23
N LEU A 285 4.88 -10.01 6.28
CA LEU A 285 5.59 -10.83 7.26
C LEU A 285 7.11 -10.81 7.05
N LEU A 286 7.58 -10.76 5.81
CA LEU A 286 8.99 -10.58 5.49
C LEU A 286 9.52 -9.22 5.99
N PHE A 287 8.76 -8.14 5.80
CA PHE A 287 9.13 -6.83 6.33
C PHE A 287 9.12 -6.81 7.87
N GLU A 288 8.01 -7.24 8.49
CA GLU A 288 7.89 -7.30 9.95
C GLU A 288 8.96 -8.19 10.58
N GLY A 289 9.23 -9.36 9.99
CA GLY A 289 10.25 -10.29 10.45
C GLY A 289 11.66 -9.71 10.39
N LEU A 290 11.99 -8.98 9.33
CA LEU A 290 13.29 -8.31 9.21
C LEU A 290 13.45 -7.19 10.24
N VAL A 291 12.39 -6.42 10.49
CA VAL A 291 12.39 -5.34 11.49
C VAL A 291 12.54 -5.89 12.91
N VAL A 292 11.77 -6.91 13.27
CA VAL A 292 11.81 -7.54 14.60
C VAL A 292 13.19 -8.15 14.87
N ASN A 293 13.81 -8.74 13.84
CA ASN A 293 15.11 -9.41 13.94
C ASN A 293 16.32 -8.52 13.59
N GLN A 294 16.13 -7.20 13.49
CA GLN A 294 17.18 -6.31 12.96
C GLN A 294 18.48 -6.33 13.76
N ASN A 295 18.39 -6.53 15.08
CA ASN A 295 19.55 -6.56 15.98
C ASN A 295 20.57 -7.62 15.58
N ILE A 296 20.14 -8.71 14.91
CA ILE A 296 21.03 -9.79 14.50
C ILE A 296 22.03 -9.29 13.45
N PHE A 297 21.58 -8.63 12.39
CA PHE A 297 22.48 -8.15 11.33
C PHE A 297 23.12 -6.80 11.65
N LEU A 298 22.54 -5.99 12.55
CA LEU A 298 23.14 -4.74 13.02
C LEU A 298 24.40 -4.96 13.89
N THR A 299 24.71 -6.20 14.25
CA THR A 299 26.03 -6.55 14.84
C THR A 299 27.19 -6.28 13.88
N GLU A 300 26.93 -6.35 12.57
CA GLU A 300 27.96 -6.25 11.52
C GLU A 300 27.68 -5.09 10.55
N LEU A 301 26.41 -4.69 10.40
CA LEU A 301 26.02 -3.55 9.58
C LEU A 301 26.03 -2.25 10.39
N ARG A 302 26.98 -1.36 10.09
CA ARG A 302 27.04 -0.03 10.70
C ARG A 302 25.95 0.88 10.14
N VAL A 303 25.19 1.51 11.04
CA VAL A 303 24.04 2.33 10.66
C VAL A 303 24.08 3.71 11.29
N THR A 304 23.41 4.66 10.64
CA THR A 304 23.24 6.02 11.17
C THR A 304 22.16 6.06 12.26
N LYS A 305 22.12 7.17 13.01
CA LYS A 305 21.09 7.39 14.05
C LYS A 305 19.67 7.43 13.47
N ASP A 306 19.51 7.89 12.24
CA ASP A 306 18.23 7.99 11.53
C ASP A 306 17.95 6.79 10.63
N PHE A 307 18.64 5.65 10.84
CA PHE A 307 18.48 4.44 10.05
C PHE A 307 17.03 3.96 9.99
N LYS A 308 16.60 3.55 8.80
CA LYS A 308 15.26 3.03 8.55
C LYS A 308 15.30 1.76 7.70
N ILE A 309 14.46 0.80 8.07
CA ILE A 309 14.05 -0.28 7.19
C ILE A 309 12.75 0.17 6.53
N ILE A 310 12.71 0.21 5.21
CA ILE A 310 11.54 0.62 4.43
C ILE A 310 11.14 -0.47 3.44
N ALA A 311 9.87 -0.51 3.09
CA ALA A 311 9.38 -1.28 1.94
C ALA A 311 8.68 -0.26 1.05
N PRO A 312 9.36 0.30 0.03
CA PRO A 312 8.71 1.19 -0.91
C PRO A 312 7.48 0.48 -1.48
N ASN A 313 6.30 1.07 -1.28
CA ASN A 313 5.08 0.53 -1.85
C ASN A 313 5.23 0.58 -3.37
N HIS A 314 5.25 -0.60 -4.00
CA HIS A 314 5.11 -0.68 -5.44
C HIS A 314 3.70 -0.24 -5.79
N ILE A 315 3.64 0.92 -6.41
CA ILE A 315 2.53 1.34 -7.27
C ILE A 315 2.71 0.49 -8.53
N TYR A 316 1.90 -0.57 -8.66
CA TYR A 316 1.68 -1.19 -9.98
C TYR A 316 0.55 -0.42 -10.65
#